data_AF-A0A7U9NB32-F1
#
_entry.id   AF-A0A7U9NB32-F1
#
_cell.length_a   1.000
_cell.length_b   1.000
_cell.length_c   1.000
_cell.angle_alpha   90.00
_cell.angle_beta   90.00
_cell.angle_gamma   90.00
#
_symmetry.space_group_name_H-M   'P 1'
#
loop_
_entity.id
_entity.type
_entity.pdbx_description
1 polymer ?
#
loop_
_entity_poly.entity_id
_entity_poly.type
_entity_poly.pdbx_seq_one_letter_code
_entity_poly.pdbx_strand_id
1 'polypeptide(L)'
;MKNIKKMQKGIIIAGLAIILLLNCSRNQEAEEVEKAGTCGENLTWICKDGVLTISGTGEMVFDDDARFYLGGVHKVVVEEGCTSIADEAFERLDSLTEVILADSIQRIGRSAFSGCDSLTEIDLPDSLQHIRQYAFSGCGSLTEVDFSASDSLRVIEAGVFENCISLKQADFPDSLEWIGISAFEGCSSLKQITLPDSLQGVAQGIFSDCASLTLAVIPESLQSIPAYMFSGCVSLREVTLPDSIQAIGGSAFSGCRSLQGIDLPDDLETLDDSAFEGCRSLQRIDLPDKLETMGERVFRECKNLKEIILPESLQSLGRGAFWGCDSLEKVYLPDPIMSIEGETFGNCTSLKEIKFPAALEYIGTYAFADCSSLTEVELPDSIKTIGGYAFSNCTSLREVAFPDTLEKIERFAFSGCTALSAETGQRVGKYVPG
;
A
#
# COMPACT_ATOMS: atom_id res chain seq x y z
N MET A 1 -23.20 -96.39 -26.42
CA MET A 1 -22.20 -96.91 -25.47
C MET A 1 -21.80 -95.79 -24.50
N LYS A 2 -21.95 -96.04 -23.20
CA LYS A 2 -21.21 -95.49 -22.05
C LYS A 2 -20.66 -94.04 -22.13
N ASN A 3 -21.31 -93.12 -21.41
CA ASN A 3 -20.86 -92.61 -20.11
C ASN A 3 -19.33 -92.60 -19.83
N ILE A 4 -18.74 -91.43 -19.48
CA ILE A 4 -17.98 -91.16 -18.23
C ILE A 4 -16.92 -90.03 -18.35
N LYS A 5 -16.84 -89.24 -17.25
CA LYS A 5 -15.78 -88.35 -16.68
C LYS A 5 -15.85 -86.86 -17.07
N LYS A 6 -16.30 -85.95 -16.16
CA LYS A 6 -15.65 -85.45 -14.91
C LYS A 6 -14.32 -84.73 -15.19
N MET A 7 -13.90 -83.64 -14.56
CA MET A 7 -14.42 -82.62 -13.63
C MET A 7 -13.14 -81.81 -13.23
N GLN A 8 -13.29 -80.53 -12.84
CA GLN A 8 -12.45 -79.77 -11.87
C GLN A 8 -11.15 -79.02 -12.28
N LYS A 9 -11.27 -77.68 -12.10
CA LYS A 9 -10.51 -76.76 -11.20
C LYS A 9 -9.16 -76.14 -11.62
N GLY A 10 -9.05 -74.82 -11.35
CA GLY A 10 -7.80 -74.03 -11.13
C GLY A 10 -7.72 -72.72 -11.95
N ILE A 11 -8.30 -71.58 -11.52
CA ILE A 11 -7.69 -70.40 -10.85
C ILE A 11 -6.44 -69.81 -11.57
N ILE A 12 -6.50 -68.53 -11.98
CA ILE A 12 -5.60 -67.37 -11.63
C ILE A 12 -5.82 -66.18 -12.61
N ILE A 13 -6.49 -65.15 -12.08
CA ILE A 13 -6.28 -63.67 -12.08
C ILE A 13 -5.44 -62.93 -13.16
N ALA A 14 -6.06 -61.80 -13.63
CA ALA A 14 -5.56 -60.47 -14.05
C ALA A 14 -5.07 -60.17 -15.49
N GLY A 15 -5.58 -59.06 -16.05
CA GLY A 15 -4.92 -58.29 -17.13
C GLY A 15 -5.82 -57.40 -18.02
N LEU A 16 -6.13 -56.19 -17.54
CA LEU A 16 -6.47 -54.92 -18.24
C LEU A 16 -7.12 -54.87 -19.66
N ALA A 17 -8.33 -54.28 -19.67
CA ALA A 17 -8.76 -53.04 -20.36
C ALA A 17 -9.03 -52.95 -21.89
N ILE A 18 -10.21 -52.35 -22.19
CA ILE A 18 -10.60 -51.44 -23.30
C ILE A 18 -11.68 -51.92 -24.33
N ILE A 19 -12.93 -51.45 -24.06
CA ILE A 19 -13.92 -50.73 -24.92
C ILE A 19 -14.68 -51.46 -26.07
N LEU A 20 -16.03 -51.60 -25.95
CA LEU A 20 -17.07 -50.84 -26.71
C LEU A 20 -18.53 -51.31 -26.45
N LEU A 21 -19.33 -50.40 -25.86
CA LEU A 21 -20.76 -50.05 -26.00
C LEU A 21 -21.82 -51.09 -26.43
N LEU A 22 -22.95 -51.12 -25.67
CA LEU A 22 -24.31 -50.99 -26.23
C LEU A 22 -25.35 -50.66 -25.13
N ASN A 23 -25.87 -49.43 -25.24
CA ASN A 23 -27.13 -48.85 -24.76
C ASN A 23 -28.10 -49.71 -23.94
N CYS A 24 -28.40 -49.26 -22.72
CA CYS A 24 -29.79 -49.25 -22.25
C CYS A 24 -30.04 -47.97 -21.45
N SER A 25 -31.07 -47.26 -21.89
CA SER A 25 -31.60 -46.00 -21.39
C SER A 25 -31.81 -45.97 -19.87
N ARG A 26 -31.17 -45.02 -19.21
CA ARG A 26 -31.67 -44.43 -17.96
C ARG A 26 -31.11 -43.02 -17.87
N ASN A 27 -31.98 -42.03 -18.05
CA ASN A 27 -31.83 -40.75 -17.37
C ASN A 27 -31.73 -41.08 -15.88
N GLN A 28 -30.52 -41.17 -15.36
CA GLN A 28 -30.25 -40.83 -13.98
C GLN A 28 -29.72 -39.41 -14.07
N GLU A 29 -30.59 -38.45 -13.76
CA GLU A 29 -30.13 -37.31 -12.97
C GLU A 29 -29.26 -37.93 -11.87
N ALA A 30 -27.96 -37.64 -11.86
CA ALA A 30 -27.14 -38.00 -10.74
C ALA A 30 -27.74 -37.21 -9.57
N GLU A 31 -28.53 -37.85 -8.72
CA GLU A 31 -28.95 -37.27 -7.44
C GLU A 31 -27.66 -36.80 -6.77
N GLU A 32 -27.47 -35.48 -6.68
CA GLU A 32 -26.39 -34.95 -5.88
C GLU A 32 -26.63 -35.45 -4.46
N VAL A 33 -25.64 -36.21 -3.96
CA VAL A 33 -25.74 -36.83 -2.65
C VAL A 33 -25.79 -35.72 -1.62
N GLU A 34 -26.92 -35.59 -0.95
CA GLU A 34 -27.08 -34.73 0.22
C GLU A 34 -26.02 -35.12 1.25
N LYS A 35 -25.16 -34.17 1.60
CA LYS A 35 -24.12 -34.36 2.61
C LYS A 35 -24.53 -33.60 3.86
N ALA A 36 -24.25 -34.15 5.03
CA ALA A 36 -24.54 -33.48 6.28
C ALA A 36 -23.49 -33.83 7.34
N GLY A 37 -23.37 -32.97 8.35
CA GLY A 37 -22.45 -33.16 9.46
C GLY A 37 -22.67 -32.15 10.58
N THR A 38 -21.71 -32.09 11.50
CA THR A 38 -21.67 -31.13 12.61
C THR A 38 -20.54 -30.13 12.39
N CYS A 39 -20.72 -28.90 12.86
CA CYS A 39 -19.70 -27.84 12.83
C CYS A 39 -19.66 -27.06 14.15
N GLY A 40 -19.53 -27.80 15.25
CA GLY A 40 -19.63 -27.29 16.62
C GLY A 40 -20.42 -28.25 17.50
N GLU A 41 -20.56 -27.92 18.78
CA GLU A 41 -21.30 -28.77 19.74
C GLU A 41 -22.79 -28.86 19.41
N ASN A 42 -23.39 -27.74 18.99
CA ASN A 42 -24.84 -27.58 18.79
C ASN A 42 -25.19 -27.04 17.39
N LEU A 43 -24.26 -27.15 16.43
CA LEU A 43 -24.43 -26.74 15.05
C LEU A 43 -24.29 -27.92 14.11
N THR A 44 -25.16 -27.95 13.11
CA THR A 44 -25.18 -28.92 12.03
C THR A 44 -25.11 -28.22 10.69
N TRP A 45 -24.60 -28.90 9.67
CA TRP A 45 -24.62 -28.42 8.31
C TRP A 45 -25.23 -29.46 7.37
N ILE A 46 -25.89 -28.98 6.31
CA ILE A 46 -26.41 -29.77 5.20
C ILE A 46 -25.95 -29.10 3.90
N CYS A 47 -25.37 -29.87 2.99
CA CYS A 47 -24.99 -29.42 1.66
C CYS A 47 -25.77 -30.22 0.62
N LYS A 48 -26.56 -29.52 -0.20
CA LYS A 48 -27.41 -30.09 -1.24
C LYS A 48 -27.55 -29.12 -2.41
N ASP A 49 -27.39 -29.61 -3.62
CA ASP A 49 -27.55 -28.82 -4.85
C ASP A 49 -26.70 -27.54 -4.83
N GLY A 50 -25.46 -27.64 -4.34
CA GLY A 50 -24.54 -26.48 -4.20
C GLY A 50 -24.90 -25.47 -3.10
N VAL A 51 -25.91 -25.75 -2.26
CA VAL A 51 -26.32 -24.91 -1.14
C VAL A 51 -25.87 -25.53 0.18
N LEU A 52 -24.99 -24.83 0.90
CA LEU A 52 -24.57 -25.18 2.25
C LEU A 52 -25.39 -24.41 3.28
N THR A 53 -26.20 -25.11 4.08
CA THR A 53 -26.98 -24.53 5.18
C THR A 53 -26.40 -24.95 6.52
N ILE A 54 -26.20 -23.99 7.42
CA ILE A 54 -25.75 -24.20 8.80
C ILE A 54 -26.89 -23.83 9.75
N SER A 55 -27.26 -24.77 10.61
CA SER A 55 -28.41 -24.66 11.53
C SER A 55 -28.02 -25.04 12.96
N GLY A 56 -28.66 -24.41 13.94
CA GLY A 56 -28.48 -24.70 15.37
C GLY A 56 -28.07 -23.45 16.15
N THR A 57 -27.43 -23.64 17.31
CA THR A 57 -27.09 -22.52 18.20
C THR A 57 -25.64 -22.57 18.67
N GLY A 58 -24.99 -21.41 18.77
CA GLY A 58 -23.64 -21.28 19.34
C GLY A 58 -22.56 -21.03 18.29
N GLU A 59 -21.31 -21.31 18.66
CA GLU A 59 -20.14 -20.99 17.83
C GLU A 59 -19.84 -22.08 16.81
N MET A 60 -19.62 -21.67 15.56
CA MET A 60 -19.14 -22.56 14.51
C MET A 60 -17.70 -22.98 14.77
N VAL A 61 -17.44 -24.28 14.66
CA VAL A 61 -16.11 -24.89 14.72
C VAL A 61 -16.00 -25.85 13.53
N PHE A 62 -15.05 -25.60 12.63
CA PHE A 62 -14.74 -26.52 11.54
C PHE A 62 -13.59 -27.45 11.96
N ASP A 63 -13.82 -28.75 11.86
CA ASP A 63 -12.76 -29.77 11.81
C ASP A 63 -12.25 -29.82 10.36
N ASP A 64 -10.94 -30.02 10.18
CA ASP A 64 -10.28 -30.17 8.88
C ASP A 64 -10.95 -31.23 7.99
N ASP A 65 -11.58 -32.26 8.58
CA ASP A 65 -12.28 -33.31 7.85
C ASP A 65 -13.56 -32.84 7.11
N ALA A 66 -14.14 -31.69 7.47
CA ALA A 66 -15.37 -31.18 6.84
C ALA A 66 -15.12 -30.37 5.55
N ARG A 67 -13.89 -29.88 5.31
CA ARG A 67 -13.57 -29.02 4.15
C ARG A 67 -13.65 -29.76 2.81
N PHE A 68 -13.42 -31.08 2.80
CA PHE A 68 -13.44 -31.91 1.58
C PHE A 68 -14.81 -31.96 0.88
N TYR A 69 -15.87 -31.52 1.56
CA TYR A 69 -17.24 -31.60 1.05
C TYR A 69 -17.76 -30.32 0.41
N LEU A 70 -17.00 -29.21 0.48
CA LEU A 70 -17.47 -27.87 0.09
C LEU A 70 -17.18 -27.47 -1.37
N GLY A 71 -16.56 -28.34 -2.17
CA GLY A 71 -16.35 -28.08 -3.59
C GLY A 71 -17.68 -27.92 -4.34
N GLY A 72 -17.81 -26.84 -5.13
CA GLY A 72 -19.01 -26.55 -5.93
C GLY A 72 -20.14 -25.83 -5.16
N VAL A 73 -19.92 -25.48 -3.89
CA VAL A 73 -20.87 -24.65 -3.14
C VAL A 73 -20.94 -23.26 -3.76
N HIS A 74 -22.13 -22.86 -4.20
CA HIS A 74 -22.38 -21.54 -4.77
C HIS A 74 -23.20 -20.63 -3.85
N LYS A 75 -23.79 -21.21 -2.78
CA LYS A 75 -24.57 -20.50 -1.76
C LYS A 75 -24.28 -21.02 -0.37
N VAL A 76 -24.04 -20.11 0.58
CA VAL A 76 -23.95 -20.41 2.01
C VAL A 76 -25.10 -19.73 2.73
N VAL A 77 -25.78 -20.45 3.63
CA VAL A 77 -26.83 -19.94 4.50
C VAL A 77 -26.47 -20.29 5.94
N VAL A 78 -26.29 -19.28 6.78
CA VAL A 78 -26.05 -19.44 8.22
C VAL A 78 -27.29 -18.97 8.95
N GLU A 79 -28.04 -19.90 9.54
CA GLU A 79 -29.32 -19.61 10.17
C GLU A 79 -29.18 -19.00 11.57
N GLU A 80 -30.29 -18.41 12.03
CA GLU A 80 -30.41 -17.78 13.34
C GLU A 80 -30.02 -18.72 14.48
N GLY A 81 -29.28 -18.18 15.44
CA GLY A 81 -28.74 -18.90 16.58
C GLY A 81 -27.24 -19.19 16.48
N CYS A 82 -26.68 -19.23 15.27
CA CYS A 82 -25.23 -19.26 15.09
C CYS A 82 -24.63 -17.91 15.49
N THR A 83 -23.62 -17.92 16.38
CA THR A 83 -23.05 -16.69 16.95
C THR A 83 -21.71 -16.29 16.33
N SER A 84 -21.06 -17.18 15.58
CA SER A 84 -19.80 -16.85 14.90
C SER A 84 -19.50 -17.76 13.73
N ILE A 85 -18.80 -17.23 12.73
CA ILE A 85 -18.16 -18.02 11.67
C ILE A 85 -16.76 -18.46 12.14
N ALA A 86 -16.41 -19.72 11.88
CA ALA A 86 -15.10 -20.26 12.22
C ALA A 86 -13.99 -19.65 11.34
N ASP A 87 -12.75 -19.75 11.79
CA ASP A 87 -11.59 -19.41 10.95
C ASP A 87 -11.54 -20.37 9.74
N GLU A 88 -11.23 -19.82 8.56
CA GLU A 88 -11.07 -20.55 7.29
C GLU A 88 -12.32 -21.36 6.84
N ALA A 89 -13.50 -21.09 7.42
CA ALA A 89 -14.72 -21.88 7.23
C ALA A 89 -15.13 -22.08 5.76
N PHE A 90 -14.99 -21.03 4.95
CA PHE A 90 -15.40 -20.97 3.54
C PHE A 90 -14.25 -20.46 2.65
N GLU A 91 -13.02 -20.63 3.10
CA GLU A 91 -11.85 -20.21 2.32
C GLU A 91 -11.80 -20.92 0.95
N ARG A 92 -11.56 -20.13 -0.11
CA ARG A 92 -11.41 -20.58 -1.50
C ARG A 92 -12.59 -21.36 -2.04
N LEU A 93 -13.81 -20.99 -1.62
CA LEU A 93 -15.02 -21.42 -2.31
C LEU A 93 -15.19 -20.60 -3.59
N ASP A 94 -14.41 -20.94 -4.62
CA ASP A 94 -14.31 -20.18 -5.87
C ASP A 94 -15.64 -20.05 -6.63
N SER A 95 -16.63 -20.91 -6.34
CA SER A 95 -17.98 -20.86 -6.93
C SER A 95 -19.02 -20.13 -6.07
N LEU A 96 -18.65 -19.69 -4.86
CA LEU A 96 -19.54 -19.01 -3.92
C LEU A 96 -19.94 -17.66 -4.47
N THR A 97 -21.24 -17.46 -4.68
CA THR A 97 -21.82 -16.22 -5.22
C THR A 97 -22.76 -15.53 -4.25
N GLU A 98 -23.33 -16.27 -3.29
CA GLU A 98 -24.33 -15.77 -2.35
C GLU A 98 -24.02 -16.28 -0.93
N VAL A 99 -24.00 -15.37 0.03
CA VAL A 99 -23.84 -15.67 1.45
C VAL A 99 -24.97 -14.99 2.21
N ILE A 100 -25.74 -15.78 2.97
CA ILE A 100 -26.78 -15.27 3.87
C ILE A 100 -26.30 -15.53 5.30
N LEU A 101 -26.07 -14.45 6.06
CA LEU A 101 -25.67 -14.51 7.47
C LEU A 101 -26.84 -14.08 8.36
N ALA A 102 -27.06 -14.80 9.45
CA ALA A 102 -28.04 -14.43 10.46
C ALA A 102 -27.59 -13.27 11.34
N ASP A 103 -28.55 -12.49 11.85
CA ASP A 103 -28.31 -11.32 12.72
C ASP A 103 -27.68 -11.71 14.06
N SER A 104 -27.78 -12.98 14.48
CA SER A 104 -27.12 -13.48 15.68
C SER A 104 -25.59 -13.58 15.59
N ILE A 105 -25.02 -13.46 14.38
CA ILE A 105 -23.57 -13.54 14.15
C ILE A 105 -22.88 -12.31 14.73
N GLN A 106 -21.97 -12.53 15.68
CA GLN A 106 -21.22 -11.48 16.35
C GLN A 106 -19.78 -11.38 15.84
N ARG A 107 -19.28 -12.43 15.18
CA ARG A 107 -17.87 -12.53 14.75
C ARG A 107 -17.71 -13.34 13.47
N ILE A 108 -16.90 -12.82 12.55
CA ILE A 108 -16.40 -13.55 11.38
C ILE A 108 -14.94 -13.93 11.61
N GLY A 109 -14.61 -15.21 11.40
CA GLY A 109 -13.30 -15.80 11.66
C GLY A 109 -12.19 -15.34 10.70
N ARG A 110 -10.94 -15.61 11.08
CA ARG A 110 -9.76 -15.33 10.26
C ARG A 110 -9.88 -16.07 8.93
N SER A 111 -9.64 -15.39 7.81
CA SER A 111 -9.69 -15.98 6.47
C SER A 111 -11.01 -16.68 6.12
N ALA A 112 -12.12 -16.39 6.82
CA ALA A 112 -13.37 -17.16 6.71
C ALA A 112 -13.91 -17.26 5.28
N PHE A 113 -13.76 -16.22 4.46
CA PHE A 113 -14.16 -16.15 3.05
C PHE A 113 -12.97 -15.77 2.15
N SER A 114 -11.74 -15.97 2.60
CA SER A 114 -10.53 -15.64 1.84
C SER A 114 -10.53 -16.36 0.50
N GLY A 115 -10.29 -15.65 -0.61
CA GLY A 115 -10.25 -16.21 -1.96
C GLY A 115 -11.60 -16.66 -2.52
N CYS A 116 -12.73 -16.22 -1.95
CA CYS A 116 -14.05 -16.41 -2.57
C CYS A 116 -14.23 -15.49 -3.79
N ASP A 117 -13.51 -15.80 -4.87
CA ASP A 117 -13.37 -14.92 -6.05
C ASP A 117 -14.69 -14.61 -6.77
N SER A 118 -15.72 -15.45 -6.64
CA SER A 118 -17.03 -15.24 -7.27
C SER A 118 -18.05 -14.50 -6.40
N LEU A 119 -17.72 -14.20 -5.14
CA LEU A 119 -18.63 -13.50 -4.23
C LEU A 119 -18.73 -12.04 -4.65
N THR A 120 -19.94 -11.55 -4.94
CA THR A 120 -20.15 -10.21 -5.50
C THR A 120 -20.64 -9.17 -4.48
N GLU A 121 -21.32 -9.65 -3.45
CA GLU A 121 -21.94 -8.86 -2.38
C GLU A 121 -21.95 -9.68 -1.09
N ILE A 122 -21.95 -9.00 0.05
CA ILE A 122 -22.20 -9.61 1.35
C ILE A 122 -22.89 -8.61 2.27
N ASP A 123 -24.01 -9.03 2.83
CA ASP A 123 -24.69 -8.29 3.89
C ASP A 123 -24.06 -8.64 5.23
N LEU A 124 -23.64 -7.62 5.98
CA LEU A 124 -23.05 -7.80 7.29
C LEU A 124 -24.14 -7.78 8.39
N PRO A 125 -24.14 -8.74 9.32
CA PRO A 125 -25.11 -8.81 10.42
C PRO A 125 -25.11 -7.57 11.34
N ASP A 126 -26.28 -7.16 11.84
CA ASP A 126 -26.42 -6.02 12.77
C ASP A 126 -25.63 -6.20 14.08
N SER A 127 -25.55 -7.44 14.59
CA SER A 127 -24.83 -7.77 15.83
C SER A 127 -23.32 -7.95 15.63
N LEU A 128 -22.81 -7.76 14.41
CA LEU A 128 -21.40 -8.01 14.09
C LEU A 128 -20.50 -7.02 14.82
N GLN A 129 -19.58 -7.54 15.64
CA GLN A 129 -18.64 -6.74 16.43
C GLN A 129 -17.21 -6.81 15.86
N HIS A 130 -16.85 -7.94 15.27
CA HIS A 130 -15.48 -8.23 14.84
C HIS A 130 -15.42 -8.96 13.50
N ILE A 131 -14.65 -8.41 12.57
CA ILE A 131 -14.22 -9.09 11.35
C ILE A 131 -12.73 -9.37 11.48
N ARG A 132 -12.35 -10.65 11.57
CA ARG A 132 -10.97 -11.04 11.83
C ARG A 132 -10.09 -10.98 10.59
N GLN A 133 -8.78 -11.02 10.84
CA GLN A 133 -7.74 -10.91 9.81
C GLN A 133 -8.05 -11.69 8.53
N TYR A 134 -7.89 -11.03 7.38
CA TYR A 134 -8.03 -11.63 6.04
C TYR A 134 -9.41 -12.25 5.74
N ALA A 135 -10.45 -11.97 6.52
CA ALA A 135 -11.75 -12.64 6.39
C ALA A 135 -12.32 -12.62 4.96
N PHE A 136 -12.12 -11.55 4.20
CA PHE A 136 -12.56 -11.40 2.81
C PHE A 136 -11.39 -11.14 1.84
N SER A 137 -10.15 -11.43 2.25
CA SER A 137 -8.97 -11.20 1.42
C SER A 137 -9.10 -11.93 0.09
N GLY A 138 -8.84 -11.25 -1.02
CA GLY A 138 -8.93 -11.83 -2.36
C GLY A 138 -10.36 -12.20 -2.78
N CYS A 139 -11.41 -11.61 -2.22
CA CYS A 139 -12.75 -11.71 -2.81
C CYS A 139 -12.82 -10.83 -4.08
N GLY A 140 -12.22 -11.31 -5.18
CA GLY A 140 -11.91 -10.49 -6.35
C GLY A 140 -13.13 -9.88 -7.05
N SER A 141 -14.31 -10.49 -6.94
CA SER A 141 -15.57 -9.99 -7.53
C SER A 141 -16.42 -9.15 -6.57
N LEU A 142 -16.04 -9.00 -5.31
CA LEU A 142 -16.82 -8.25 -4.31
C LEU A 142 -16.85 -6.78 -4.71
N THR A 143 -18.04 -6.24 -4.96
CA THR A 143 -18.17 -4.87 -5.54
C THR A 143 -18.53 -3.80 -4.52
N GLU A 144 -19.19 -4.19 -3.43
CA GLU A 144 -19.69 -3.30 -2.39
C GLU A 144 -19.70 -4.07 -1.06
N VAL A 145 -19.44 -3.35 0.02
CA VAL A 145 -19.63 -3.82 1.40
C VAL A 145 -20.28 -2.70 2.15
N ASP A 146 -21.53 -2.92 2.56
CA ASP A 146 -22.27 -1.98 3.40
C ASP A 146 -21.97 -2.28 4.87
N PHE A 147 -21.14 -1.46 5.51
CA PHE A 147 -20.93 -1.54 6.95
C PHE A 147 -21.92 -0.69 7.75
N SER A 148 -22.73 0.14 7.08
CA SER A 148 -23.61 1.12 7.76
C SER A 148 -24.74 0.46 8.55
N ALA A 149 -25.10 -0.78 8.22
CA ALA A 149 -26.04 -1.59 9.00
C ALA A 149 -25.44 -2.08 10.34
N SER A 150 -24.12 -2.24 10.42
CA SER A 150 -23.45 -2.80 11.61
C SER A 150 -23.07 -1.70 12.62
N ASP A 151 -24.06 -1.12 13.31
CA ASP A 151 -23.87 -0.13 14.39
C ASP A 151 -22.97 -0.65 15.55
N SER A 152 -22.79 -1.97 15.64
CA SER A 152 -21.95 -2.65 16.64
C SER A 152 -20.49 -2.86 16.21
N LEU A 153 -20.14 -2.62 14.93
CA LEU A 153 -18.81 -2.91 14.40
C LEU A 153 -17.78 -1.91 14.93
N ARG A 154 -16.82 -2.39 15.72
CA ARG A 154 -15.76 -1.53 16.30
C ARG A 154 -14.43 -1.65 15.59
N VAL A 155 -14.12 -2.82 15.03
CA VAL A 155 -12.79 -3.14 14.53
C VAL A 155 -12.88 -3.92 13.22
N ILE A 156 -12.18 -3.40 12.21
CA ILE A 156 -11.79 -4.14 11.01
C ILE A 156 -10.31 -4.54 11.20
N GLU A 157 -10.01 -5.84 11.28
CA GLU A 157 -8.64 -6.33 11.49
C GLU A 157 -7.76 -6.24 10.22
N ALA A 158 -6.52 -6.73 10.31
CA ALA A 158 -5.55 -6.63 9.22
C ALA A 158 -5.99 -7.42 7.96
N GLY A 159 -5.80 -6.81 6.79
CA GLY A 159 -6.01 -7.43 5.48
C GLY A 159 -7.42 -7.92 5.19
N VAL A 160 -8.44 -7.49 5.95
CA VAL A 160 -9.81 -8.03 5.85
C VAL A 160 -10.34 -8.00 4.42
N PHE A 161 -10.16 -6.90 3.68
CA PHE A 161 -10.55 -6.72 2.29
C PHE A 161 -9.37 -6.57 1.34
N GLU A 162 -8.17 -7.01 1.75
CA GLU A 162 -6.98 -6.98 0.91
C GLU A 162 -7.26 -7.65 -0.44
N ASN A 163 -6.85 -7.04 -1.56
CA ASN A 163 -7.05 -7.54 -2.91
C ASN A 163 -8.52 -7.81 -3.30
N CYS A 164 -9.50 -7.15 -2.66
CA CYS A 164 -10.86 -7.05 -3.17
C CYS A 164 -10.89 -6.08 -4.37
N ILE A 165 -10.33 -6.51 -5.50
CA ILE A 165 -10.00 -5.64 -6.65
C ILE A 165 -11.22 -4.98 -7.31
N SER A 166 -12.42 -5.54 -7.13
CA SER A 166 -13.67 -5.01 -7.68
C SER A 166 -14.43 -4.09 -6.71
N LEU A 167 -13.96 -3.94 -5.47
CA LEU A 167 -14.64 -3.15 -4.44
C LEU A 167 -14.62 -1.67 -4.82
N LYS A 168 -15.80 -1.07 -5.01
CA LYS A 168 -15.96 0.31 -5.50
C LYS A 168 -16.21 1.32 -4.38
N GLN A 169 -16.79 0.84 -3.28
CA GLN A 169 -17.27 1.63 -2.16
C GLN A 169 -17.09 0.84 -0.87
N ALA A 170 -16.77 1.56 0.20
CA ALA A 170 -16.68 1.06 1.56
C ALA A 170 -17.20 2.18 2.47
N ASP A 171 -18.47 2.09 2.86
CA ASP A 171 -19.11 3.09 3.72
C ASP A 171 -18.95 2.67 5.17
N PHE A 172 -18.06 3.35 5.90
CA PHE A 172 -17.76 3.01 7.29
C PHE A 172 -18.84 3.51 8.26
N PRO A 173 -19.17 2.76 9.32
CA PRO A 173 -20.13 3.19 10.32
C PRO A 173 -19.49 4.18 11.30
N ASP A 174 -20.28 5.08 11.86
CA ASP A 174 -19.87 6.07 12.88
C ASP A 174 -19.41 5.44 14.21
N SER A 175 -19.52 4.11 14.33
CA SER A 175 -19.09 3.36 15.50
C SER A 175 -17.71 2.72 15.35
N LEU A 176 -17.09 2.82 14.17
CA LEU A 176 -15.82 2.19 13.86
C LEU A 176 -14.67 2.89 14.60
N GLU A 177 -13.92 2.15 15.41
CA GLU A 177 -12.84 2.68 16.26
C GLU A 177 -11.44 2.40 15.67
N TRP A 178 -11.29 1.34 14.86
CA TRP A 178 -9.99 0.91 14.35
C TRP A 178 -10.06 0.21 12.98
N ILE A 179 -9.09 0.52 12.12
CA ILE A 179 -8.84 -0.19 10.85
C ILE A 179 -7.40 -0.74 10.84
N GLY A 180 -7.29 -2.05 10.65
CA GLY A 180 -6.05 -2.81 10.71
C GLY A 180 -5.13 -2.65 9.49
N ILE A 181 -3.92 -3.18 9.62
CA ILE A 181 -2.85 -3.09 8.60
C ILE A 181 -3.39 -3.60 7.26
N SER A 182 -3.18 -2.83 6.19
CA SER A 182 -3.52 -3.25 4.83
C SER A 182 -4.98 -3.70 4.63
N ALA A 183 -5.92 -3.25 5.49
CA ALA A 183 -7.29 -3.76 5.47
C ALA A 183 -8.00 -3.61 4.11
N PHE A 184 -7.63 -2.61 3.30
CA PHE A 184 -8.15 -2.36 1.95
C PHE A 184 -7.01 -2.26 0.92
N GLU A 185 -5.83 -2.83 1.19
CA GLU A 185 -4.72 -2.83 0.25
C GLU A 185 -5.13 -3.52 -1.06
N GLY A 186 -4.78 -2.94 -2.21
CA GLY A 186 -5.08 -3.52 -3.52
C GLY A 186 -6.57 -3.47 -3.92
N CYS A 187 -7.44 -2.76 -3.19
CA CYS A 187 -8.81 -2.45 -3.60
C CYS A 187 -8.83 -1.48 -4.79
N SER A 188 -8.36 -1.96 -5.94
CA SER A 188 -7.99 -1.14 -7.11
C SER A 188 -9.17 -0.49 -7.84
N SER A 189 -10.42 -0.83 -7.48
CA SER A 189 -11.65 -0.18 -7.97
C SER A 189 -12.23 0.87 -7.01
N LEU A 190 -11.70 1.00 -5.78
CA LEU A 190 -12.21 1.92 -4.77
C LEU A 190 -11.94 3.36 -5.21
N LYS A 191 -12.98 4.19 -5.29
CA LYS A 191 -12.87 5.52 -5.94
C LYS A 191 -12.70 6.67 -4.97
N GLN A 192 -13.32 6.56 -3.80
CA GLN A 192 -13.35 7.60 -2.78
C GLN A 192 -13.39 6.92 -1.41
N ILE A 193 -12.80 7.56 -0.42
CA ILE A 193 -12.91 7.16 0.98
C ILE A 193 -13.22 8.38 1.84
N THR A 194 -14.09 8.19 2.83
CA THR A 194 -14.33 9.11 3.93
C THR A 194 -14.21 8.30 5.21
N LEU A 195 -13.18 8.57 6.00
CA LEU A 195 -12.97 7.89 7.26
C LEU A 195 -13.85 8.52 8.35
N PRO A 196 -14.45 7.74 9.27
CA PRO A 196 -15.34 8.27 10.28
C PRO A 196 -14.58 8.93 11.44
N ASP A 197 -15.18 9.97 12.04
CA ASP A 197 -14.60 10.73 13.17
C ASP A 197 -14.45 9.91 14.46
N SER A 198 -15.07 8.74 14.53
CA SER A 198 -14.97 7.80 15.65
C SER A 198 -13.63 7.09 15.75
N LEU A 199 -12.83 7.09 14.68
CA LEU A 199 -11.55 6.38 14.65
C LEU A 199 -10.60 6.90 15.73
N GLN A 200 -10.10 6.00 16.55
CA GLN A 200 -9.08 6.30 17.56
C GLN A 200 -7.65 6.10 17.01
N GLY A 201 -7.55 5.51 15.83
CA GLY A 201 -6.30 5.29 15.13
C GLY A 201 -6.51 4.43 13.88
N VAL A 202 -5.45 4.38 13.08
CA VAL A 202 -5.40 3.69 11.80
C VAL A 202 -4.02 3.07 11.63
N ALA A 203 -3.98 1.86 11.10
CA ALA A 203 -2.73 1.16 10.85
C ALA A 203 -2.08 1.58 9.51
N GLN A 204 -0.87 1.06 9.26
CA GLN A 204 -0.13 1.30 8.02
C GLN A 204 -0.80 0.63 6.81
N GLY A 205 -0.62 1.25 5.63
CA GLY A 205 -0.95 0.61 4.35
C GLY A 205 -2.43 0.39 4.05
N ILE A 206 -3.36 0.96 4.83
CA ILE A 206 -4.80 0.63 4.74
C ILE A 206 -5.33 0.72 3.31
N PHE A 207 -4.95 1.74 2.54
CA PHE A 207 -5.38 1.94 1.16
C PHE A 207 -4.22 1.86 0.16
N SER A 208 -3.14 1.14 0.48
CA SER A 208 -2.03 0.95 -0.46
C SER A 208 -2.53 0.29 -1.76
N ASP A 209 -2.02 0.73 -2.91
CA ASP A 209 -2.36 0.23 -4.24
C ASP A 209 -3.85 0.29 -4.62
N CYS A 210 -4.63 1.15 -3.95
CA CYS A 210 -5.97 1.55 -4.37
C CYS A 210 -5.91 2.44 -5.63
N ALA A 211 -5.56 1.83 -6.77
CA ALA A 211 -5.18 2.54 -7.99
C ALA A 211 -6.26 3.46 -8.59
N SER A 212 -7.54 3.25 -8.29
CA SER A 212 -8.65 4.10 -8.73
C SER A 212 -9.08 5.17 -7.71
N LEU A 213 -8.44 5.22 -6.53
CA LEU A 213 -8.80 6.18 -5.49
C LEU A 213 -8.46 7.58 -5.97
N THR A 214 -9.44 8.49 -5.95
CA THR A 214 -9.29 9.86 -6.44
C THR A 214 -9.44 10.92 -5.35
N LEU A 215 -10.23 10.61 -4.31
CA LEU A 215 -10.51 11.48 -3.17
C LEU A 215 -10.35 10.70 -1.86
N ALA A 216 -9.64 11.30 -0.90
CA ALA A 216 -9.53 10.81 0.47
C ALA A 216 -9.87 11.91 1.46
N VAL A 217 -10.82 11.67 2.36
CA VAL A 217 -11.16 12.58 3.48
C VAL A 217 -10.71 11.92 4.78
N ILE A 218 -9.79 12.60 5.47
CA ILE A 218 -9.19 12.16 6.74
C ILE A 218 -9.93 12.85 7.90
N PRO A 219 -10.25 12.14 9.00
CA PRO A 219 -11.07 12.70 10.07
C PRO A 219 -10.23 13.42 11.12
N GLU A 220 -10.83 14.40 11.80
CA GLU A 220 -10.19 15.25 12.83
C GLU A 220 -9.57 14.46 13.99
N SER A 221 -10.03 13.23 14.23
CA SER A 221 -9.55 12.37 15.30
C SER A 221 -8.10 11.89 15.12
N LEU A 222 -7.56 11.92 13.90
CA LEU A 222 -6.20 11.44 13.64
C LEU A 222 -5.14 12.50 13.93
N GLN A 223 -4.02 12.07 14.53
CA GLN A 223 -2.86 12.94 14.80
C GLN A 223 -1.73 12.77 13.78
N SER A 224 -1.80 11.74 12.93
CA SER A 224 -0.80 11.47 11.90
C SER A 224 -1.39 10.67 10.75
N ILE A 225 -0.74 10.76 9.59
CA ILE A 225 -0.98 9.86 8.47
C ILE A 225 0.02 8.69 8.59
N PRO A 226 -0.43 7.44 8.80
CA PRO A 226 0.44 6.28 8.90
C PRO A 226 1.26 6.01 7.64
N ALA A 227 2.37 5.28 7.84
CA ALA A 227 3.20 4.82 6.74
C ALA A 227 2.39 4.03 5.70
N TYR A 228 2.74 4.22 4.42
CA TYR A 228 2.14 3.56 3.26
C TYR A 228 0.63 3.74 3.05
N MET A 229 -0.08 4.58 3.84
CA MET A 229 -1.55 4.64 3.83
C MET A 229 -2.16 4.77 2.43
N PHE A 230 -1.57 5.60 1.56
CA PHE A 230 -1.96 5.81 0.17
C PHE A 230 -0.83 5.51 -0.82
N SER A 231 0.14 4.68 -0.42
CA SER A 231 1.22 4.26 -1.32
C SER A 231 0.63 3.61 -2.57
N GLY A 232 1.11 3.95 -3.77
CA GLY A 232 0.63 3.36 -5.01
C GLY A 232 -0.77 3.82 -5.47
N CYS A 233 -1.42 4.77 -4.78
CA CYS A 233 -2.69 5.36 -5.20
C CYS A 233 -2.51 6.30 -6.41
N VAL A 234 -2.23 5.72 -7.58
CA VAL A 234 -1.80 6.45 -8.78
C VAL A 234 -2.79 7.49 -9.30
N SER A 235 -4.08 7.35 -8.97
CA SER A 235 -5.16 8.27 -9.37
C SER A 235 -5.52 9.31 -8.29
N LEU A 236 -4.90 9.25 -7.11
CA LEU A 236 -5.24 10.13 -5.98
C LEU A 236 -4.88 11.56 -6.36
N ARG A 237 -5.88 12.45 -6.31
CA ARG A 237 -5.74 13.86 -6.72
C ARG A 237 -6.13 14.85 -5.64
N GLU A 238 -7.04 14.46 -4.75
CA GLU A 238 -7.60 15.31 -3.70
C GLU A 238 -7.49 14.56 -2.37
N VAL A 239 -6.85 15.19 -1.39
CA VAL A 239 -6.74 14.69 -0.02
C VAL A 239 -7.11 15.83 0.91
N THR A 240 -8.11 15.61 1.77
CA THR A 240 -8.47 16.55 2.83
C THR A 240 -7.83 16.07 4.12
N LEU A 241 -6.84 16.82 4.60
CA LEU A 241 -6.21 16.61 5.91
C LEU A 241 -6.85 17.54 6.95
N PRO A 242 -7.10 17.08 8.19
CA PRO A 242 -7.52 17.94 9.28
C PRO A 242 -6.33 18.67 9.91
N ASP A 243 -6.62 19.75 10.64
CA ASP A 243 -5.61 20.59 11.32
C ASP A 243 -4.83 19.82 12.40
N SER A 244 -5.38 18.71 12.89
CA SER A 244 -4.82 17.87 13.95
C SER A 244 -3.60 17.03 13.55
N ILE A 245 -3.26 16.92 12.26
CA ILE A 245 -2.15 16.10 11.77
C ILE A 245 -0.79 16.78 12.07
N GLN A 246 0.05 16.09 12.83
CA GLN A 246 1.40 16.53 13.21
C GLN A 246 2.51 15.79 12.46
N ALA A 247 2.22 14.63 11.86
CA ALA A 247 3.21 13.85 11.11
C ALA A 247 2.61 13.14 9.88
N ILE A 248 3.38 13.09 8.80
CA ILE A 248 3.10 12.24 7.63
C ILE A 248 4.17 11.13 7.58
N GLY A 249 3.72 9.90 7.75
CA GLY A 249 4.56 8.71 7.86
C GLY A 249 5.21 8.27 6.55
N GLY A 250 6.20 7.39 6.69
CA GLY A 250 7.04 6.97 5.57
C GLY A 250 6.23 6.40 4.41
N SER A 251 6.53 6.86 3.19
CA SER A 251 5.84 6.46 1.96
C SER A 251 4.32 6.67 1.94
N ALA A 252 3.74 7.48 2.84
CA ALA A 252 2.30 7.67 2.96
C ALA A 252 1.60 8.01 1.64
N PHE A 253 2.22 8.85 0.80
CA PHE A 253 1.73 9.23 -0.53
C PHE A 253 2.69 8.80 -1.65
N SER A 254 3.59 7.84 -1.39
CA SER A 254 4.55 7.37 -2.41
C SER A 254 3.81 6.85 -3.64
N GLY A 255 4.21 7.27 -4.83
CA GLY A 255 3.59 6.85 -6.08
C GLY A 255 2.20 7.44 -6.35
N CYS A 256 1.73 8.43 -5.59
CA CYS A 256 0.51 9.20 -5.89
C CYS A 256 0.72 10.10 -7.14
N ARG A 257 0.85 9.46 -8.30
CA ARG A 257 1.30 10.10 -9.55
C ARG A 257 0.37 11.20 -10.06
N SER A 258 -0.89 11.23 -9.64
CA SER A 258 -1.89 12.24 -10.03
C SER A 258 -2.05 13.39 -9.02
N LEU A 259 -1.40 13.32 -7.86
CA LEU A 259 -1.49 14.36 -6.83
C LEU A 259 -0.78 15.62 -7.34
N GLN A 260 -1.52 16.72 -7.46
CA GLN A 260 -1.02 17.99 -8.01
C GLN A 260 -0.59 18.99 -6.93
N GLY A 261 -1.21 18.87 -5.76
CA GLY A 261 -1.00 19.67 -4.57
C GLY A 261 -1.71 18.99 -3.39
N ILE A 262 -1.31 19.35 -2.19
CA ILE A 262 -1.95 18.93 -0.94
C ILE A 262 -1.79 20.08 0.05
N ASP A 263 -2.87 20.43 0.74
CA ASP A 263 -2.83 21.43 1.79
C ASP A 263 -2.31 20.72 3.06
N LEU A 264 -1.13 21.15 3.52
CA LEU A 264 -0.51 20.61 4.73
C LEU A 264 -0.98 21.40 5.96
N PRO A 265 -1.30 20.74 7.08
CA PRO A 265 -1.70 21.42 8.31
C PRO A 265 -0.59 22.29 8.91
N ASP A 266 -0.97 23.41 9.53
CA ASP A 266 -0.05 24.39 10.12
C ASP A 266 0.82 23.78 11.24
N ASP A 267 0.30 22.78 11.95
CA ASP A 267 0.96 22.10 13.09
C ASP A 267 1.76 20.86 12.68
N LEU A 268 1.97 20.63 11.37
CA LEU A 268 2.78 19.51 10.88
C LEU A 268 4.28 19.72 11.18
N GLU A 269 4.87 18.79 11.92
CA GLU A 269 6.27 18.84 12.39
C GLU A 269 7.20 17.95 11.56
N THR A 270 6.70 16.86 10.99
CA THR A 270 7.54 15.83 10.34
C THR A 270 6.96 15.28 9.04
N LEU A 271 7.83 15.19 8.02
CA LEU A 271 7.66 14.37 6.82
C LEU A 271 8.67 13.22 6.84
N ASP A 272 8.21 11.98 6.99
CA ASP A 272 9.06 10.80 7.03
C ASP A 272 9.54 10.35 5.64
N ASP A 273 10.44 9.36 5.64
CA ASP A 273 11.10 8.81 4.45
C ASP A 273 10.13 8.51 3.31
N SER A 274 10.42 9.02 2.11
CA SER A 274 9.66 8.81 0.88
C SER A 274 8.20 9.24 0.93
N ALA A 275 7.78 10.08 1.90
CA ALA A 275 6.38 10.47 2.10
C ALA A 275 5.65 10.89 0.80
N PHE A 276 6.31 11.62 -0.10
CA PHE A 276 5.78 12.04 -1.40
C PHE A 276 6.60 11.51 -2.59
N GLU A 277 7.41 10.45 -2.41
CA GLU A 277 8.25 9.91 -3.48
C GLU A 277 7.40 9.58 -4.72
N GLY A 278 7.81 10.03 -5.90
CA GLY A 278 7.14 9.71 -7.15
C GLY A 278 5.77 10.36 -7.34
N CYS A 279 5.43 11.40 -6.56
CA CYS A 279 4.30 12.30 -6.83
C CYS A 279 4.56 13.14 -8.09
N ARG A 280 4.59 12.49 -9.26
CA ARG A 280 5.08 13.06 -10.52
C ARG A 280 4.28 14.25 -11.03
N SER A 281 3.03 14.41 -10.59
CA SER A 281 2.18 15.55 -10.95
C SER A 281 2.23 16.71 -9.95
N LEU A 282 2.92 16.56 -8.81
CA LEU A 282 3.02 17.58 -7.79
C LEU A 282 3.77 18.79 -8.34
N GLN A 283 3.12 19.96 -8.38
CA GLN A 283 3.70 21.17 -8.99
C GLN A 283 4.23 22.16 -7.96
N ARG A 284 3.53 22.24 -6.83
CA ARG A 284 3.81 23.10 -5.68
C ARG A 284 3.34 22.37 -4.43
N ILE A 285 4.05 22.59 -3.34
CA ILE A 285 3.63 22.21 -2.01
C ILE A 285 4.07 23.33 -1.06
N ASP A 286 3.12 23.82 -0.25
CA ASP A 286 3.41 24.81 0.77
C ASP A 286 3.76 24.05 2.05
N LEU A 287 5.02 24.17 2.47
CA LEU A 287 5.51 23.55 3.70
C LEU A 287 5.18 24.45 4.90
N PRO A 288 4.66 23.91 6.00
CA PRO A 288 4.25 24.71 7.16
C PRO A 288 5.45 25.20 7.97
N ASP A 289 5.28 26.36 8.63
CA ASP A 289 6.32 27.07 9.39
C ASP A 289 6.84 26.30 10.62
N LYS A 290 6.16 25.22 11.04
CA LYS A 290 6.55 24.36 12.16
C LYS A 290 7.28 23.09 11.72
N LEU A 291 7.41 22.83 10.42
CA LEU A 291 8.06 21.63 9.93
C LEU A 291 9.55 21.61 10.34
N GLU A 292 9.94 20.64 11.17
CA GLU A 292 11.31 20.54 11.69
C GLU A 292 12.14 19.52 10.93
N THR A 293 11.51 18.44 10.43
CA THR A 293 12.21 17.30 9.86
C THR A 293 11.62 16.84 8.53
N MET A 294 12.51 16.66 7.54
CA MET A 294 12.23 15.95 6.30
C MET A 294 13.17 14.75 6.15
N GLY A 295 12.60 13.55 6.07
CA GLY A 295 13.32 12.28 5.93
C GLY A 295 14.03 12.07 4.58
N GLU A 296 14.51 10.85 4.35
CA GLU A 296 15.14 10.48 3.08
C GLU A 296 14.12 10.47 1.94
N ARG A 297 14.51 10.90 0.74
CA ARG A 297 13.71 10.75 -0.50
C ARG A 297 12.28 11.34 -0.46
N VAL A 298 11.96 12.24 0.47
CA VAL A 298 10.60 12.78 0.67
C VAL A 298 9.94 13.22 -0.64
N PHE A 299 10.63 13.97 -1.49
CA PHE A 299 10.15 14.43 -2.80
C PHE A 299 10.89 13.79 -3.97
N ARG A 300 11.55 12.66 -3.77
CA ARG A 300 12.28 11.96 -4.84
C ARG A 300 11.36 11.73 -6.04
N GLU A 301 11.83 12.00 -7.26
CA GLU A 301 11.08 11.83 -8.50
C GLU A 301 9.76 12.63 -8.59
N CYS A 302 9.61 13.72 -7.81
CA CYS A 302 8.57 14.73 -8.03
C CYS A 302 8.88 15.59 -9.26
N LYS A 303 8.79 14.98 -10.44
CA LYS A 303 9.30 15.54 -11.71
C LYS A 303 8.73 16.91 -12.09
N ASN A 304 7.52 17.24 -11.64
CA ASN A 304 6.85 18.50 -11.95
C ASN A 304 6.97 19.56 -10.84
N LEU A 305 7.64 19.27 -9.71
CA LEU A 305 7.82 20.22 -8.63
C LEU A 305 8.76 21.32 -9.11
N LYS A 306 8.25 22.54 -9.25
CA LYS A 306 9.00 23.68 -9.84
C LYS A 306 9.66 24.57 -8.81
N GLU A 307 8.95 24.77 -7.71
CA GLU A 307 9.32 25.66 -6.62
C GLU A 307 8.98 24.98 -5.30
N ILE A 308 9.87 25.16 -4.34
CA ILE A 308 9.65 24.77 -2.96
C ILE A 308 10.29 25.81 -2.06
N ILE A 309 9.54 26.23 -1.04
CA ILE A 309 10.02 27.11 0.02
C ILE A 309 10.22 26.23 1.23
N LEU A 310 11.47 26.06 1.65
CA LEU A 310 11.82 25.33 2.85
C LEU A 310 11.62 26.27 4.06
N PRO A 311 10.94 25.82 5.13
CA PRO A 311 10.65 26.68 6.28
C PRO A 311 11.91 26.89 7.14
N GLU A 312 12.02 28.05 7.77
CA GLU A 312 13.17 28.40 8.63
C GLU A 312 13.27 27.54 9.90
N SER A 313 12.20 26.83 10.26
CA SER A 313 12.18 25.83 11.33
C SER A 313 12.92 24.54 10.96
N LEU A 314 13.16 24.27 9.67
CA LEU A 314 13.68 23.00 9.20
C LEU A 314 15.11 22.75 9.70
N GLN A 315 15.27 21.74 10.56
CA GLN A 315 16.55 21.35 11.17
C GLN A 315 17.26 20.24 10.40
N SER A 316 16.51 19.40 9.68
CA SER A 316 17.04 18.22 9.00
C SER A 316 16.41 18.01 7.62
N LEU A 317 17.29 17.77 6.64
CA LEU A 317 16.92 17.44 5.26
C LEU A 317 17.63 16.15 4.82
N GLY A 318 16.85 15.08 4.68
CA GLY A 318 17.38 13.74 4.45
C GLY A 318 17.98 13.49 3.06
N ARG A 319 18.73 12.38 2.98
CA ARG A 319 19.41 11.89 1.78
C ARG A 319 18.45 11.76 0.60
N GLY A 320 18.82 12.33 -0.55
CA GLY A 320 18.03 12.20 -1.78
C GLY A 320 16.65 12.86 -1.75
N ALA A 321 16.38 13.77 -0.80
CA ALA A 321 15.05 14.37 -0.60
C ALA A 321 14.43 14.96 -1.89
N PHE A 322 15.24 15.51 -2.79
CA PHE A 322 14.82 16.09 -4.08
C PHE A 322 15.40 15.37 -5.29
N TRP A 323 15.94 14.16 -5.13
CA TRP A 323 16.57 13.45 -6.25
C TRP A 323 15.59 13.27 -7.42
N GLY A 324 15.96 13.68 -8.62
CA GLY A 324 15.12 13.57 -9.82
C GLY A 324 13.92 14.55 -9.87
N CYS A 325 13.96 15.65 -9.10
CA CYS A 325 13.03 16.77 -9.28
C CYS A 325 13.39 17.58 -10.53
N ASP A 326 13.12 16.99 -11.70
CA ASP A 326 13.56 17.49 -13.01
C ASP A 326 13.14 18.94 -13.33
N SER A 327 12.03 19.42 -12.75
CA SER A 327 11.50 20.77 -12.98
C SER A 327 11.91 21.80 -11.92
N LEU A 328 12.60 21.41 -10.86
CA LEU A 328 12.93 22.30 -9.75
C LEU A 328 13.96 23.33 -10.21
N GLU A 329 13.59 24.62 -10.21
CA GLU A 329 14.44 25.67 -10.77
C GLU A 329 15.31 26.39 -9.74
N LYS A 330 14.81 26.53 -8.52
CA LYS A 330 15.43 27.31 -7.44
C LYS A 330 15.21 26.67 -6.09
N VAL A 331 16.22 26.72 -5.23
CA VAL A 331 16.13 26.28 -3.84
C VAL A 331 16.86 27.25 -2.92
N TYR A 332 16.18 27.65 -1.84
CA TYR A 332 16.76 28.40 -0.73
C TYR A 332 16.80 27.46 0.48
N LEU A 333 17.99 27.09 0.91
CA LEU A 333 18.17 26.28 2.12
C LEU A 333 18.09 27.18 3.37
N PRO A 334 17.35 26.78 4.42
CA PRO A 334 17.19 27.59 5.63
C PRO A 334 18.45 27.56 6.49
N ASP A 335 18.61 28.59 7.33
CA ASP A 335 19.84 28.85 8.12
C ASP A 335 20.30 27.68 9.02
N PRO A 336 19.42 26.87 9.66
CA PRO A 336 19.85 25.77 10.52
C PRO A 336 20.55 24.60 9.80
N ILE A 337 20.43 24.50 8.48
CA ILE A 337 20.98 23.36 7.73
C ILE A 337 22.51 23.43 7.66
N MET A 338 23.19 22.51 8.36
CA MET A 338 24.66 22.41 8.38
C MET A 338 25.21 21.37 7.39
N SER A 339 24.37 20.50 6.85
CA SER A 339 24.77 19.40 5.94
C SER A 339 23.77 19.26 4.81
N ILE A 340 24.27 19.12 3.59
CA ILE A 340 23.49 18.62 2.46
C ILE A 340 23.89 17.17 2.26
N GLU A 341 22.97 16.26 2.56
CA GLU A 341 23.21 14.83 2.45
C GLU A 341 23.46 14.36 1.01
N GLY A 342 23.90 13.11 0.87
CA GLY A 342 24.15 12.52 -0.44
C GLY A 342 22.90 12.50 -1.32
N GLU A 343 23.08 12.67 -2.63
CA GLU A 343 22.00 12.63 -3.64
C GLU A 343 20.89 13.68 -3.49
N THR A 344 20.93 14.59 -2.50
CA THR A 344 19.78 15.44 -2.12
C THR A 344 19.14 16.17 -3.29
N PHE A 345 19.92 16.77 -4.19
CA PHE A 345 19.46 17.43 -5.42
C PHE A 345 19.98 16.74 -6.69
N GLY A 346 20.45 15.49 -6.60
CA GLY A 346 20.92 14.75 -7.76
C GLY A 346 19.83 14.64 -8.84
N ASN A 347 20.19 14.72 -10.12
CA ASN A 347 19.27 14.77 -11.27
C ASN A 347 18.24 15.92 -11.24
N CYS A 348 18.43 17.00 -10.46
CA CYS A 348 17.62 18.21 -10.60
C CYS A 348 18.05 19.00 -11.85
N THR A 349 17.70 18.50 -13.03
CA THR A 349 18.25 18.97 -14.31
C THR A 349 17.90 20.42 -14.65
N SER A 350 16.81 20.97 -14.10
CA SER A 350 16.40 22.38 -14.26
C SER A 350 16.91 23.31 -13.17
N LEU A 351 17.63 22.82 -12.15
CA LEU A 351 18.10 23.66 -11.03
C LEU A 351 19.13 24.66 -11.53
N LYS A 352 18.80 25.96 -11.45
CA LYS A 352 19.63 27.07 -11.93
C LYS A 352 20.31 27.81 -10.80
N GLU A 353 19.61 27.95 -9.67
CA GLU A 353 20.01 28.79 -8.55
C GLU A 353 19.86 27.99 -7.25
N ILE A 354 20.92 27.97 -6.45
CA ILE A 354 20.87 27.48 -5.08
C ILE A 354 21.57 28.47 -4.16
N LYS A 355 20.92 28.78 -3.03
CA LYS A 355 21.51 29.57 -1.96
C LYS A 355 21.84 28.65 -0.78
N PHE A 356 23.12 28.61 -0.42
CA PHE A 356 23.58 27.87 0.75
C PHE A 356 23.47 28.71 2.03
N PRO A 357 23.17 28.09 3.19
CA PRO A 357 23.14 28.79 4.47
C PRO A 357 24.57 29.07 4.95
N ALA A 358 24.73 30.11 5.75
CA ALA A 358 26.05 30.58 6.20
C ALA A 358 26.80 29.59 7.11
N ALA A 359 26.09 28.61 7.68
CA ALA A 359 26.62 27.58 8.57
C ALA A 359 26.86 26.23 7.87
N LEU A 360 26.69 26.12 6.56
CA LEU A 360 26.86 24.85 5.84
C LEU A 360 28.31 24.34 5.91
N GLU A 361 28.52 23.13 6.44
CA GLU A 361 29.84 22.53 6.60
C GLU A 361 30.12 21.39 5.61
N TYR A 362 29.07 20.72 5.11
CA TYR A 362 29.19 19.50 4.31
C TYR A 362 28.26 19.49 3.09
N ILE A 363 28.81 19.10 1.92
CA ILE A 363 28.05 18.74 0.72
C ILE A 363 28.33 17.28 0.40
N GLY A 364 27.30 16.45 0.36
CA GLY A 364 27.39 15.00 0.22
C GLY A 364 27.72 14.48 -1.17
N THR A 365 28.02 13.18 -1.21
CA THR A 365 28.28 12.44 -2.45
C THR A 365 27.08 12.52 -3.39
N TYR A 366 27.30 12.90 -4.66
CA TYR A 366 26.25 13.11 -5.67
C TYR A 366 25.17 14.16 -5.31
N ALA A 367 25.39 15.02 -4.30
CA ALA A 367 24.37 15.96 -3.82
C ALA A 367 23.74 16.84 -4.92
N PHE A 368 24.52 17.23 -5.93
CA PHE A 368 24.13 18.01 -7.10
C PHE A 368 24.51 17.32 -8.41
N ALA A 369 24.72 16.01 -8.40
CA ALA A 369 25.08 15.29 -9.62
C ALA A 369 24.00 15.50 -10.69
N ASP A 370 24.41 15.71 -11.94
CA ASP A 370 23.55 15.91 -13.11
C ASP A 370 22.61 17.14 -13.01
N CYS A 371 22.93 18.13 -12.14
CA CYS A 371 22.31 19.45 -12.14
C CYS A 371 22.79 20.28 -13.34
N SER A 372 22.42 19.85 -14.56
CA SER A 372 22.97 20.35 -15.82
C SER A 372 22.66 21.82 -16.13
N SER A 373 21.68 22.42 -15.45
CA SER A 373 21.32 23.85 -15.58
C SER A 373 22.00 24.76 -14.55
N LEU A 374 22.71 24.21 -13.56
CA LEU A 374 23.34 24.99 -12.50
C LEU A 374 24.55 25.73 -13.06
N THR A 375 24.55 27.06 -12.99
CA THR A 375 25.57 27.89 -13.65
C THR A 375 26.67 28.37 -12.72
N GLU A 376 26.32 28.67 -11.47
CA GLU A 376 27.19 29.31 -10.48
C GLU A 376 26.90 28.70 -9.11
N VAL A 377 27.95 28.56 -8.31
CA VAL A 377 27.88 28.06 -6.93
C VAL A 377 28.76 28.94 -6.04
N GLU A 378 28.11 29.69 -5.14
CA GLU A 378 28.76 30.48 -4.10
C GLU A 378 28.84 29.66 -2.81
N LEU A 379 30.01 29.07 -2.53
CA LEU A 379 30.20 28.29 -1.31
C LEU A 379 30.35 29.23 -0.09
N PRO A 380 29.72 28.91 1.06
CA PRO A 380 29.88 29.70 2.28
C PRO A 380 31.24 29.45 2.93
N ASP A 381 31.77 30.44 3.65
CA ASP A 381 33.05 30.35 4.37
C ASP A 381 33.11 29.23 5.42
N SER A 382 31.97 28.69 5.85
CA SER A 382 31.90 27.55 6.78
C SER A 382 32.22 26.20 6.13
N ILE A 383 32.17 26.08 4.80
CA ILE A 383 32.24 24.78 4.11
C ILE A 383 33.57 24.07 4.40
N LYS A 384 33.48 22.80 4.81
CA LYS A 384 34.65 21.97 5.15
C LYS A 384 34.90 20.88 4.14
N THR A 385 33.85 20.23 3.65
CA THR A 385 33.99 19.06 2.78
C THR A 385 32.99 19.08 1.63
N ILE A 386 33.50 18.80 0.43
CA ILE A 386 32.71 18.50 -0.77
C ILE A 386 32.90 17.01 -1.11
N GLY A 387 31.81 16.26 -1.11
CA GLY A 387 31.75 14.81 -1.30
C GLY A 387 32.03 14.35 -2.73
N GLY A 388 32.27 13.04 -2.89
CA GLY A 388 32.61 12.46 -4.18
C GLY A 388 31.50 12.68 -5.20
N TYR A 389 31.85 13.08 -6.43
CA TYR A 389 30.86 13.36 -7.48
C TYR A 389 29.78 14.40 -7.09
N ALA A 390 29.99 15.21 -6.05
CA ALA A 390 28.97 16.15 -5.54
C ALA A 390 28.32 17.01 -6.62
N PHE A 391 29.10 17.54 -7.56
CA PHE A 391 28.67 18.35 -8.70
C PHE A 391 28.99 17.66 -10.04
N SER A 392 29.05 16.32 -10.08
CA SER A 392 29.40 15.65 -11.34
C SER A 392 28.36 15.93 -12.42
N ASN A 393 28.79 16.15 -13.67
CA ASN A 393 27.94 16.48 -14.82
C ASN A 393 27.08 17.75 -14.66
N CYS A 394 27.47 18.69 -13.79
CA CYS A 394 26.95 20.05 -13.84
C CYS A 394 27.53 20.79 -15.06
N THR A 395 27.07 20.43 -16.26
CA THR A 395 27.67 20.84 -17.54
C THR A 395 27.59 22.35 -17.81
N SER A 396 26.66 23.07 -17.16
CA SER A 396 26.54 24.53 -17.25
C SER A 396 27.31 25.29 -16.17
N LEU A 397 27.93 24.60 -15.20
CA LEU A 397 28.63 25.23 -14.07
C LEU A 397 29.92 25.88 -14.57
N ARG A 398 30.00 27.21 -14.50
CA ARG A 398 31.09 28.01 -15.07
C ARG A 398 32.13 28.44 -14.04
N GLU A 399 31.68 28.69 -12.82
CA GLU A 399 32.49 29.25 -11.76
C GLU A 399 32.12 28.63 -10.40
N VAL A 400 33.16 28.38 -9.59
CA VAL A 400 33.04 27.97 -8.20
C VAL A 400 34.11 28.73 -7.40
N ALA A 401 33.67 29.55 -6.45
CA ALA A 401 34.56 30.20 -5.51
C ALA A 401 34.82 29.27 -4.32
N PHE A 402 36.08 28.89 -4.09
CA PHE A 402 36.46 28.04 -2.95
C PHE A 402 37.00 28.91 -1.81
N PRO A 403 36.43 28.82 -0.59
CA PRO A 403 36.95 29.55 0.55
C PRO A 403 38.23 28.90 1.11
N ASP A 404 39.07 29.70 1.76
CA ASP A 404 40.34 29.24 2.37
C ASP A 404 40.13 28.22 3.51
N THR A 405 38.91 28.13 4.02
CA THR A 405 38.48 27.23 5.11
C THR A 405 38.18 25.81 4.64
N LEU A 406 38.08 25.57 3.33
CA LEU A 406 37.75 24.28 2.74
C LEU A 406 38.87 23.26 2.96
N GLU A 407 38.54 22.15 3.61
CA GLU A 407 39.52 21.14 4.04
C GLU A 407 39.65 19.99 3.05
N LYS A 408 38.54 19.59 2.42
CA LYS A 408 38.49 18.39 1.58
C LYS A 408 37.58 18.54 0.38
N ILE A 409 38.10 18.19 -0.80
CA ILE A 409 37.31 17.91 -2.00
C ILE A 409 37.54 16.45 -2.37
N GLU A 410 36.48 15.66 -2.36
CA GLU A 410 36.56 14.23 -2.66
C GLU A 410 36.62 13.95 -4.17
N ARG A 411 36.90 12.68 -4.50
CA ARG A 411 37.19 12.23 -5.85
C ARG A 411 36.04 12.58 -6.79
N PHE A 412 36.38 13.16 -7.95
CA PHE A 412 35.44 13.47 -9.03
C PHE A 412 34.31 14.44 -8.67
N ALA A 413 34.45 15.22 -7.58
CA ALA A 413 33.44 16.19 -7.17
C ALA A 413 32.91 17.08 -8.31
N PHE A 414 33.74 17.47 -9.28
CA PHE A 414 33.36 18.28 -10.44
C PHE A 414 33.60 17.56 -11.78
N SER A 415 33.58 16.22 -11.78
CA SER A 415 33.77 15.43 -13.01
C SER A 415 32.66 15.72 -14.01
N GLY A 416 32.99 16.03 -15.26
CA GLY A 416 31.98 16.34 -16.28
C GLY A 416 31.42 17.77 -16.25
N CYS A 417 31.93 18.65 -15.38
CA CYS A 417 31.64 20.08 -15.43
C CYS A 417 32.36 20.74 -16.62
N THR A 418 31.85 20.54 -17.84
CA THR A 418 32.52 20.93 -19.08
C THR A 418 32.61 22.45 -19.29
N ALA A 419 31.74 23.24 -18.64
CA ALA A 419 31.79 24.71 -18.68
C ALA A 419 32.71 25.33 -17.62
N LEU A 420 33.25 24.54 -16.69
CA LEU A 420 34.12 25.03 -15.63
C LEU A 420 35.49 25.36 -16.24
N SER A 421 35.68 26.64 -16.58
CA SER A 421 36.84 27.09 -17.35
C SER A 421 38.12 27.11 -16.51
N ALA A 422 39.24 26.72 -17.13
CA ALA A 422 40.59 26.76 -16.57
C ALA A 422 41.19 28.19 -16.47
N GLU A 423 40.38 29.25 -16.54
CA GLU A 423 40.81 30.63 -16.81
C GLU A 423 40.67 31.63 -15.64
N THR A 424 40.52 31.20 -14.38
CA THR A 424 40.67 32.14 -13.24
C THR A 424 42.14 32.36 -12.90
N GLY A 425 42.75 33.28 -13.63
CA GLY A 425 44.10 33.81 -13.42
C GLY A 425 44.30 34.61 -12.13
N GLN A 426 43.69 34.25 -11.01
CA GLN A 426 44.07 34.73 -9.68
C GLN A 426 43.94 33.60 -8.63
N ARG A 427 45.08 32.95 -8.37
CA ARG A 427 45.44 32.13 -7.19
C ARG A 427 44.28 31.60 -6.32
N VAL A 428 43.71 30.46 -6.70
CA VAL A 428 43.17 29.47 -5.75
C VAL A 428 43.52 28.08 -6.31
N GLY A 429 43.84 27.12 -5.44
CA GLY A 429 44.48 25.85 -5.77
C GLY A 429 43.91 25.17 -7.02
N LYS A 430 44.79 24.82 -7.97
CA LYS A 430 44.44 24.13 -9.21
C LYS A 430 43.63 22.86 -8.91
N TYR A 431 42.32 22.89 -9.11
CA TYR A 431 41.58 21.67 -9.41
C TYR A 431 41.96 21.30 -10.85
N VAL A 432 42.77 20.25 -11.01
CA VAL A 432 43.03 19.65 -12.32
C VAL A 432 42.02 18.50 -12.46
N PRO A 433 41.08 18.57 -13.41
CA PRO A 433 40.18 17.45 -13.68
C PRO A 433 41.01 16.20 -14.00
N GLY A 434 40.79 15.12 -13.25
CA GLY A 434 41.46 13.83 -13.43
C GLY A 434 40.58 12.82 -14.16
#